data_AF-A0A817F016-F1
#
_entry.id   AF-A0A817F016-F1
#
_cell.length_a   1.000
_cell.length_b   1.000
_cell.length_c   1.000
_cell.angle_alpha   90.00
_cell.angle_beta   90.00
_cell.angle_gamma   90.00
#
_symmetry.space_group_name_H-M   'P 1'
#
loop_
_entity.id
_entity.type
_entity.pdbx_description
1 polymer ?
#
loop_
_entity_poly.entity_id
_entity_poly.type
_entity_poly.pdbx_seq_one_letter_code
_entity_poly.pdbx_strand_id
1 'polypeptide(L)'
;MAAGPSTSSNNPPILPMHDKTPLSHLLEAAVQKTYHELYTMADVLPSKTNLERKKELVKFACRTRQLFIRILAVVKWATTAGKVNACETIQHFLENRARLIRETSDCLAQLARIKLLDARLPNFPITDAIDALTLGSVHFLPDRLSEGTTPFIPASESERQEILPRLQQILTARLAIAELPIQITNVTIKNGIVTLAVHGEFEVKLGIKSDNLFASWHVYKTKLFLRDPEEPGMQKNNRSHLSIVSFHH
;
A
#
# COMPACT_ATOMS: atom_id res chain seq x y z
N MET A 1 -49.58 -13.14 12.32
CA MET A 1 -49.76 -14.53 11.86
C MET A 1 -48.73 -14.80 10.77
N ALA A 2 -47.56 -15.31 11.14
CA ALA A 2 -46.53 -15.77 10.22
C ALA A 2 -45.80 -16.92 10.92
N ALA A 3 -45.87 -18.10 10.31
CA ALA A 3 -45.46 -19.36 10.86
C ALA A 3 -43.99 -19.68 10.51
N GLY A 4 -43.29 -20.27 11.48
CA GLY A 4 -42.26 -21.30 11.24
C GLY A 4 -40.82 -20.95 11.66
N PRO A 5 -39.98 -21.93 12.01
CA PRO A 5 -40.27 -23.34 12.32
C PRO A 5 -39.82 -23.76 13.74
N SER A 6 -40.72 -24.43 14.45
CA SER A 6 -40.40 -25.43 15.45
C SER A 6 -39.72 -26.63 14.77
N THR A 7 -38.66 -27.12 15.40
CA THR A 7 -38.02 -28.46 15.33
C THR A 7 -36.48 -28.31 15.35
N SER A 8 -35.92 -27.95 16.51
CA SER A 8 -34.53 -28.30 16.77
C SER A 8 -34.50 -29.82 16.96
N SER A 9 -34.30 -30.53 15.85
CA SER A 9 -33.99 -31.94 15.82
C SER A 9 -32.91 -32.22 16.87
N ASN A 10 -33.30 -32.87 17.96
CA ASN A 10 -32.40 -33.34 19.01
C ASN A 10 -31.60 -34.57 18.56
N ASN A 11 -31.49 -34.78 17.25
CA ASN A 11 -30.70 -35.87 16.70
C ASN A 11 -29.22 -35.50 16.81
N PRO A 12 -28.37 -36.43 17.28
CA PRO A 12 -26.94 -36.21 17.26
C PRO A 12 -26.50 -35.90 15.82
N PRO A 13 -25.58 -34.93 15.63
CA PRO A 13 -25.11 -34.56 14.30
C PRO A 13 -24.54 -35.79 13.61
N ILE A 14 -25.03 -36.08 12.40
CA ILE A 14 -24.46 -37.12 11.53
C ILE A 14 -23.04 -36.68 11.21
N LEU A 15 -22.08 -37.42 11.74
CA LEU A 15 -20.66 -37.12 11.64
C LEU A 15 -20.16 -37.36 10.21
N PRO A 16 -19.17 -36.58 9.71
CA PRO A 16 -18.28 -37.10 8.70
C PRO A 16 -17.65 -38.35 9.30
N MET A 17 -17.99 -39.50 8.73
CA MET A 17 -17.43 -40.77 9.13
C MET A 17 -15.92 -40.65 8.92
N HIS A 18 -15.16 -40.42 9.99
CA HIS A 18 -13.75 -40.79 10.01
C HIS A 18 -13.69 -42.21 9.49
N ASP A 19 -12.75 -42.53 8.59
CA ASP A 19 -12.63 -43.83 7.93
C ASP A 19 -12.44 -44.96 8.96
N LYS A 20 -13.55 -45.39 9.57
CA LYS A 20 -13.61 -46.48 10.54
C LYS A 20 -13.59 -47.75 9.72
N THR A 21 -12.40 -48.30 9.51
CA THR A 21 -12.25 -49.60 8.88
C THR A 21 -12.81 -50.68 9.81
N PRO A 22 -13.75 -51.53 9.35
CA PRO A 22 -14.26 -52.59 10.20
C PRO A 22 -13.15 -53.61 10.46
N LEU A 23 -13.14 -54.15 11.68
CA LEU A 23 -12.15 -55.13 12.14
C LEU A 23 -12.09 -56.37 11.24
N SER A 24 -13.21 -56.74 10.62
CA SER A 24 -13.30 -57.87 9.68
C SER A 24 -12.35 -57.70 8.49
N HIS A 25 -12.31 -56.52 7.86
CA HIS A 25 -11.40 -56.26 6.75
C HIS A 25 -9.93 -56.30 7.18
N LEU A 26 -9.61 -55.87 8.40
CA LEU A 26 -8.25 -55.96 8.94
C LEU A 26 -7.82 -57.43 9.12
N LEU A 27 -8.73 -58.27 9.64
CA LEU A 27 -8.47 -59.69 9.84
C LEU A 27 -8.34 -60.43 8.50
N GLU A 28 -9.23 -60.14 7.55
CA GLU A 28 -9.19 -60.73 6.21
C GLU A 28 -7.91 -60.35 5.47
N ALA A 29 -7.53 -59.07 5.50
CA ALA A 29 -6.28 -58.59 4.91
C ALA A 29 -5.05 -59.23 5.59
N ALA A 30 -5.09 -59.45 6.90
CA ALA A 30 -4.03 -60.13 7.62
C ALA A 30 -3.88 -61.61 7.21
N VAL A 31 -5.00 -62.34 7.13
CA VAL A 31 -5.02 -63.73 6.67
C VAL A 31 -4.50 -63.81 5.23
N GLN A 32 -5.03 -62.97 4.34
CA GLN A 32 -4.63 -62.94 2.93
C GLN A 32 -3.15 -62.63 2.75
N LYS A 33 -2.62 -61.67 3.51
CA LYS A 33 -1.20 -61.34 3.53
C LYS A 33 -0.35 -62.52 3.98
N THR A 34 -0.72 -63.18 5.09
CA THR A 34 0.04 -64.32 5.59
C THR A 34 0.01 -65.52 4.65
N TYR A 35 -1.13 -65.74 3.98
CA TYR A 35 -1.29 -66.79 2.97
C TYR A 35 -0.43 -66.51 1.73
N HIS A 36 -0.43 -65.26 1.24
CA HIS A 36 0.40 -64.85 0.12
C HIS A 36 1.90 -64.92 0.45
N GLU A 37 2.31 -64.44 1.63
CA GLU A 37 3.70 -64.58 2.09
C GLU A 37 4.10 -66.06 2.23
N LEU A 38 3.21 -66.94 2.70
CA LEU A 38 3.46 -68.38 2.77
C LEU A 38 3.61 -69.01 1.38
N TYR A 39 2.74 -68.64 0.43
CA TYR A 39 2.77 -69.17 -0.94
C TYR A 39 4.05 -68.77 -1.67
N THR A 40 4.42 -67.49 -1.60
CA THR A 40 5.67 -66.98 -2.18
C THR A 40 6.91 -67.60 -1.54
N MET A 41 6.88 -67.84 -0.23
CA MET A 41 7.92 -68.61 0.45
C MET A 41 7.99 -70.05 -0.10
N ALA A 42 6.85 -70.74 -0.21
CA ALA A 42 6.81 -72.13 -0.69
C ALA A 42 7.43 -72.30 -2.10
N ASP A 43 7.29 -71.32 -3.00
CA ASP A 43 7.92 -71.31 -4.33
C ASP A 43 9.44 -71.07 -4.28
N VAL A 44 9.91 -70.25 -3.34
CA VAL A 44 11.33 -69.84 -3.26
C VAL A 44 12.18 -70.78 -2.38
N LEU A 45 11.55 -71.50 -1.45
CA LEU A 45 12.22 -72.43 -0.52
C LEU A 45 12.99 -73.60 -1.17
N PRO A 46 12.54 -74.20 -2.29
CA PRO A 46 13.24 -75.32 -2.94
C PRO A 46 14.60 -74.95 -3.53
N SER A 47 14.78 -73.71 -3.98
CA SER A 47 16.04 -73.25 -4.62
C SER A 47 17.14 -72.86 -3.62
N LYS A 48 16.81 -72.78 -2.32
CA LYS A 48 17.72 -72.31 -1.26
C LYS A 48 18.41 -73.46 -0.52
N THR A 49 19.56 -73.15 0.10
CA THR A 49 20.29 -74.12 0.93
C THR A 49 19.53 -74.45 2.23
N ASN A 50 19.80 -75.62 2.82
CA ASN A 50 19.09 -76.08 4.03
C ASN A 50 19.19 -75.10 5.22
N LEU A 51 20.32 -74.40 5.37
CA LEU A 51 20.52 -73.44 6.46
C LEU A 51 19.71 -72.16 6.24
N GLU A 52 19.69 -71.64 5.01
CA GLU A 52 18.91 -70.46 4.63
C GLU A 52 17.42 -70.72 4.74
N ARG A 53 16.96 -71.90 4.28
CA ARG A 53 15.58 -72.35 4.40
C ARG A 53 15.09 -72.31 5.86
N LYS A 54 15.89 -72.85 6.79
CA LYS A 54 15.56 -72.84 8.23
C LYS A 54 15.50 -71.42 8.79
N LYS A 55 16.45 -70.55 8.44
CA LYS A 55 16.46 -69.14 8.89
C LYS A 55 15.23 -68.39 8.39
N GLU A 56 14.84 -68.61 7.14
CA GLU A 56 13.72 -67.92 6.52
C GLU A 56 12.36 -68.36 7.09
N LEU A 57 12.20 -69.67 7.35
CA LEU A 57 11.01 -70.20 8.01
C LEU A 57 10.83 -69.65 9.43
N VAL A 58 11.91 -69.58 10.22
CA VAL A 58 11.86 -68.99 11.57
C VAL A 58 11.51 -67.51 11.50
N LYS A 59 12.11 -66.75 10.56
CA LYS A 59 11.77 -65.33 10.36
C LYS A 59 10.30 -65.14 9.99
N PHE A 60 9.77 -65.97 9.08
CA PHE A 60 8.36 -65.97 8.72
C PHE A 60 7.48 -66.24 9.94
N ALA A 61 7.76 -67.31 10.69
CA ALA A 61 6.99 -67.65 11.89
C ALA A 61 6.99 -66.52 12.95
N CYS A 62 8.15 -65.91 13.20
CA CYS A 62 8.26 -64.77 14.11
C CYS A 62 7.46 -63.56 13.62
N ARG A 63 7.54 -63.23 12.32
CA ARG A 63 6.81 -62.09 11.72
C ARG A 63 5.30 -62.30 11.78
N THR A 64 4.83 -63.48 11.40
CA THR A 64 3.41 -63.86 11.44
C THR A 64 2.88 -63.83 12.86
N ARG A 65 3.62 -64.37 13.84
CA ARG A 65 3.26 -64.30 15.26
C ARG A 65 3.12 -62.85 15.75
N GLN A 66 4.08 -61.98 15.42
CA GLN A 66 4.01 -60.56 15.84
C GLN A 66 2.80 -59.84 15.24
N LEU A 67 2.48 -60.12 13.97
CA LEU A 67 1.31 -59.57 13.31
C LEU A 67 0.01 -59.97 14.02
N PHE A 68 -0.17 -61.26 14.33
CA PHE A 68 -1.37 -61.72 15.05
C PHE A 68 -1.44 -61.24 16.50
N ILE A 69 -0.30 -61.07 17.19
CA ILE A 69 -0.28 -60.46 18.53
C ILE A 69 -0.75 -59.00 18.47
N ARG A 70 -0.33 -58.23 17.45
CA ARG A 70 -0.80 -56.84 17.27
C ARG A 70 -2.30 -56.80 16.98
N ILE A 71 -2.79 -57.68 16.11
CA ILE A 71 -4.24 -57.79 15.83
C ILE A 71 -5.00 -58.16 17.10
N LEU A 72 -4.51 -59.13 17.89
CA LEU A 72 -5.11 -59.50 19.17
C LEU A 72 -5.20 -58.30 20.12
N ALA A 73 -4.17 -57.47 20.20
CA ALA A 73 -4.20 -56.24 20.99
C ALA A 73 -5.32 -55.28 20.52
N VAL A 74 -5.47 -55.12 19.20
CA VAL A 74 -6.56 -54.32 18.59
C VAL A 74 -7.93 -54.93 18.91
N VAL A 75 -8.11 -56.25 18.81
CA VAL A 75 -9.37 -56.93 19.16
C VAL A 75 -9.72 -56.69 20.64
N LYS A 76 -8.74 -56.83 21.55
CA LYS A 76 -8.97 -56.56 22.98
C LYS A 76 -9.36 -55.10 23.20
N TRP A 77 -8.75 -54.16 22.48
CA TRP A 77 -9.11 -52.75 22.57
C TRP A 77 -10.50 -52.46 21.97
N ALA A 78 -10.86 -53.12 20.87
CA ALA A 78 -12.16 -52.98 20.21
C ALA A 78 -13.35 -53.30 21.13
N THR A 79 -13.16 -54.18 22.13
CA THR A 79 -14.20 -54.44 23.16
C THR A 79 -14.56 -53.19 23.98
N THR A 80 -13.63 -52.25 24.12
CA THR A 80 -13.82 -50.97 24.82
C THR A 80 -14.20 -49.83 23.86
N ALA A 81 -14.12 -50.05 22.54
CA ALA A 81 -14.37 -49.02 21.53
C ALA A 81 -15.79 -48.45 21.57
N GLY A 82 -16.79 -49.19 22.07
CA GLY A 82 -18.14 -48.67 22.26
C GLY A 82 -18.19 -47.42 23.17
N LYS A 83 -17.41 -47.42 24.26
CA LYS A 83 -17.30 -46.28 25.18
C LYS A 83 -16.56 -45.11 24.53
N VAL A 84 -15.53 -45.41 23.73
CA VAL A 84 -14.74 -44.41 23.00
C VAL A 84 -15.58 -43.73 21.92
N ASN A 85 -16.38 -44.47 21.16
CA ASN A 85 -17.28 -43.93 20.15
C ASN A 85 -18.32 -42.96 20.76
N ALA A 86 -18.85 -43.27 21.94
CA ALA A 86 -19.76 -42.37 22.65
C ALA A 86 -19.06 -41.06 23.05
N CYS A 87 -17.83 -41.15 23.56
CA CYS A 87 -17.02 -39.98 23.89
C CYS A 87 -16.66 -39.14 22.65
N GLU A 88 -16.30 -39.77 21.54
CA GLU A 88 -16.08 -39.12 20.24
C GLU A 88 -17.31 -38.35 19.76
N THR A 89 -18.50 -38.93 19.94
CA THR A 89 -19.78 -38.29 19.55
C THR A 89 -20.06 -37.06 20.42
N ILE A 90 -19.81 -37.16 21.73
CA ILE A 90 -19.95 -36.04 22.67
C ILE A 90 -18.93 -34.94 22.35
N GLN A 91 -17.67 -35.31 22.12
CA GLN A 91 -16.61 -34.38 21.76
C GLN A 91 -16.98 -33.60 20.50
N HIS A 92 -17.40 -34.29 19.44
CA HIS A 92 -17.81 -33.62 18.21
C HIS A 92 -19.03 -32.71 18.43
N PHE A 93 -20.02 -33.13 19.23
CA PHE A 93 -21.14 -32.26 19.58
C PHE A 93 -20.66 -30.97 20.26
N LEU A 94 -19.76 -31.08 21.24
CA LEU A 94 -19.21 -29.94 21.95
C LEU A 94 -18.39 -29.03 21.03
N GLU A 95 -17.55 -29.60 20.16
CA GLU A 95 -16.77 -28.86 19.17
C GLU A 95 -17.68 -28.09 18.20
N ASN A 96 -18.73 -28.74 17.70
CA ASN A 96 -19.69 -28.09 16.81
C ASN A 96 -20.42 -26.93 17.52
N ARG A 97 -20.80 -27.10 18.79
CA ARG A 97 -21.42 -26.02 19.57
C ARG A 97 -20.46 -24.87 19.83
N ALA A 98 -19.21 -25.16 20.19
CA ALA A 98 -18.18 -24.15 20.39
C ALA A 98 -17.89 -23.36 19.11
N ARG A 99 -17.87 -24.04 17.96
CA ARG A 99 -17.74 -23.40 16.64
C ARG A 99 -18.89 -22.43 16.37
N LEU A 100 -20.14 -22.86 16.56
CA LEU A 100 -21.32 -22.01 16.32
C LEU A 100 -21.33 -20.76 17.21
N ILE A 101 -20.92 -20.90 18.48
CA ILE A 101 -20.83 -19.74 19.40
C ILE A 101 -19.77 -18.76 18.90
N ARG A 102 -18.61 -19.25 18.47
CA ARG A 102 -17.54 -18.42 17.91
C ARG A 102 -18.00 -17.69 16.64
N GLU A 103 -18.58 -18.41 15.69
CA GLU A 103 -19.09 -17.84 14.43
C GLU A 103 -20.17 -16.78 14.69
N THR A 104 -21.06 -17.01 15.66
CA THR A 104 -22.07 -16.02 16.06
C THR A 104 -21.42 -14.78 16.66
N SER A 105 -20.44 -14.95 17.55
CA SER A 105 -19.70 -13.85 18.15
C SER A 105 -18.97 -13.02 17.09
N ASP A 106 -18.32 -13.69 16.13
CA ASP A 106 -17.60 -13.02 15.04
C ASP A 106 -18.56 -12.23 14.15
N CYS A 107 -19.71 -12.81 13.80
CA CYS A 107 -20.76 -12.14 13.04
C CYS A 107 -21.31 -10.90 13.78
N LEU A 108 -21.58 -11.02 15.08
CA LEU A 108 -22.04 -9.90 15.90
C LEU A 108 -20.99 -8.79 16.00
N ALA A 109 -19.72 -9.16 16.17
CA ALA A 109 -18.62 -8.19 16.21
C ALA A 109 -18.46 -7.47 14.87
N GLN A 110 -18.60 -8.19 13.75
CA GLN A 110 -18.56 -7.63 12.42
C GLN A 110 -19.73 -6.66 12.18
N LEU A 111 -20.94 -7.05 12.57
CA LEU A 111 -22.13 -6.22 12.47
C LEU A 111 -21.96 -4.92 13.28
N ALA A 112 -21.51 -5.03 14.53
CA ALA A 112 -21.34 -3.88 15.42
C ALA A 112 -20.27 -2.90 14.94
N ARG A 113 -19.15 -3.41 14.42
CA ARG A 113 -17.99 -2.57 14.06
C ARG A 113 -18.03 -2.03 12.63
N ILE A 114 -18.72 -2.71 11.71
CA ILE A 114 -18.69 -2.32 10.30
C ILE A 114 -20.07 -1.84 9.89
N LYS A 115 -21.07 -2.72 9.94
CA LYS A 115 -22.40 -2.44 9.39
C LYS A 115 -23.17 -1.37 10.15
N LEU A 116 -23.07 -1.35 11.48
CA LEU A 116 -23.72 -0.30 12.27
C LEU A 116 -23.04 1.05 12.14
N LEU A 117 -21.73 1.11 11.89
CA LEU A 117 -21.05 2.39 11.66
C LEU A 117 -21.48 3.00 10.33
N ASP A 118 -21.62 2.19 9.27
CA ASP A 118 -22.12 2.65 7.97
C ASP A 118 -23.58 3.13 8.02
N ALA A 119 -24.39 2.53 8.90
CA ALA A 119 -25.78 2.95 9.12
C ALA A 119 -25.90 4.23 9.96
N ARG A 120 -24.82 4.64 10.66
CA ARG A 120 -24.81 5.89 11.41
C ARG A 120 -24.55 7.04 10.45
N LEU A 121 -25.40 8.05 10.55
CA LEU A 121 -25.19 9.30 9.84
C LEU A 121 -23.89 9.95 10.34
N PRO A 122 -22.96 10.35 9.45
CA PRO A 122 -21.74 11.04 9.87
C PRO A 122 -22.10 12.33 10.62
N ASN A 123 -21.24 12.76 11.54
CA ASN A 123 -21.42 14.04 12.21
C ASN A 123 -21.25 15.16 11.19
N PHE A 124 -22.27 16.01 11.02
CA PHE A 124 -22.19 17.16 10.13
C PHE A 124 -21.67 18.37 10.90
N PRO A 125 -20.48 18.91 10.58
CA PRO A 125 -19.98 20.11 11.21
C PRO A 125 -20.76 21.32 10.69
N ILE A 126 -21.82 21.70 11.42
CA ILE A 126 -22.69 22.82 11.06
C ILE A 126 -21.91 24.14 11.06
N THR A 127 -20.99 24.33 12.01
CA THR A 127 -20.14 25.53 12.09
C THR A 127 -19.27 25.69 10.85
N ASP A 128 -18.61 24.63 10.40
CA ASP A 128 -17.78 24.67 9.19
C ASP A 128 -18.61 24.97 7.93
N ALA A 129 -19.85 24.47 7.87
CA ALA A 129 -20.76 24.77 6.77
C ALA A 129 -21.18 26.25 6.77
N ILE A 130 -21.39 26.85 7.96
CA ILE A 130 -21.67 28.28 8.10
C ILE A 130 -20.45 29.10 7.65
N ASP A 131 -19.24 28.71 8.04
CA ASP A 131 -18.02 29.40 7.65
C ASP A 131 -17.80 29.32 6.12
N ALA A 132 -18.02 28.16 5.53
CA ALA A 132 -17.98 28.00 4.07
C ALA A 132 -18.98 28.90 3.34
N LEU A 133 -20.20 29.06 3.89
CA LEU A 133 -21.25 29.88 3.28
C LEU A 133 -21.05 31.38 3.49
N THR A 134 -20.50 31.79 4.63
CA THR A 134 -20.36 33.21 5.01
C THR A 134 -19.01 33.79 4.61
N LEU A 135 -17.93 33.04 4.81
CA LEU A 135 -16.55 33.45 4.56
C LEU A 135 -16.03 32.95 3.21
N GLY A 136 -16.73 32.01 2.55
CA GLY A 136 -16.29 31.41 1.29
C GLY A 136 -15.05 30.52 1.42
N SER A 137 -14.59 30.27 2.66
CA SER A 137 -13.36 29.54 2.96
C SER A 137 -13.62 28.47 4.00
N VAL A 138 -13.06 27.28 3.77
CA VAL A 138 -13.21 26.10 4.62
C VAL A 138 -11.92 25.86 5.42
N HIS A 139 -12.01 25.91 6.75
CA HIS A 139 -10.86 25.77 7.65
C HIS A 139 -10.19 24.37 7.65
N PHE A 140 -10.86 23.34 7.12
CA PHE A 140 -10.31 21.99 7.02
C PHE A 140 -9.46 21.74 5.76
N LEU A 141 -9.48 22.69 4.80
CA LEU A 141 -8.68 22.53 3.59
C LEU A 141 -7.24 22.97 3.90
N PRO A 142 -6.24 22.07 3.80
CA PRO A 142 -4.85 22.47 4.00
C PRO A 142 -4.47 23.59 3.02
N ASP A 143 -3.78 24.63 3.50
CA ASP A 143 -3.39 25.81 2.72
C ASP A 143 -2.68 25.48 1.40
N ARG A 144 -2.06 24.30 1.30
CA ARG A 144 -1.41 23.83 0.07
C ARG A 144 -2.36 23.52 -1.09
N LEU A 145 -3.65 23.32 -0.84
CA LEU A 145 -4.67 23.15 -1.90
C LEU A 145 -5.30 24.48 -2.33
N SER A 146 -5.27 25.51 -1.47
CA SER A 146 -5.76 26.85 -1.81
C SER A 146 -4.76 27.63 -2.69
N GLU A 147 -3.46 27.34 -2.58
CA GLU A 147 -2.41 27.90 -3.46
C GLU A 147 -2.61 27.59 -4.95
N GLY A 148 -3.22 26.45 -5.30
CA GLY A 148 -3.44 26.05 -6.69
C GLY A 148 -4.77 26.51 -7.31
N THR A 149 -5.73 26.94 -6.47
CA THR A 149 -7.14 27.14 -6.89
C THR A 149 -7.58 28.60 -6.85
N THR A 150 -6.75 29.52 -6.36
CA THR A 150 -7.05 30.95 -6.42
C THR A 150 -6.82 31.47 -7.84
N PRO A 151 -7.86 31.99 -8.54
CA PRO A 151 -7.64 32.64 -9.82
C PRO A 151 -6.74 33.86 -9.60
N PHE A 152 -5.74 34.05 -10.47
CA PHE A 152 -4.93 35.26 -10.49
C PHE A 152 -5.86 36.46 -10.67
N ILE A 153 -6.10 37.22 -9.60
CA ILE A 153 -6.85 38.47 -9.67
C ILE A 153 -5.84 39.51 -10.19
N PRO A 154 -6.00 40.05 -11.41
CA PRO A 154 -5.12 41.13 -11.86
C PRO A 154 -5.26 42.31 -10.91
N ALA A 155 -4.14 42.83 -10.43
CA ALA A 155 -4.12 43.98 -9.52
C ALA A 155 -4.94 45.14 -10.10
N SER A 156 -5.76 45.77 -9.26
CA SER A 156 -6.57 46.93 -9.67
C SER A 156 -5.66 48.06 -10.14
N GLU A 157 -6.10 48.85 -11.13
CA GLU A 157 -5.32 49.98 -11.65
C GLU A 157 -5.00 51.00 -10.54
N SER A 158 -5.87 51.11 -9.52
CA SER A 158 -5.63 51.93 -8.32
C SER A 158 -4.46 51.42 -7.48
N GLU A 159 -4.41 50.13 -7.20
CA GLU A 159 -3.31 49.50 -6.44
C GLU A 159 -1.99 49.62 -7.21
N ARG A 160 -2.05 49.47 -8.54
CA ARG A 160 -0.89 49.64 -9.41
C ARG A 160 -0.30 51.04 -9.32
N GLN A 161 -1.14 52.07 -9.27
CA GLN A 161 -0.70 53.47 -9.14
C GLN A 161 -0.06 53.77 -7.78
N GLU A 162 -0.46 53.08 -6.71
CA GLU A 162 0.18 53.22 -5.39
C GLU A 162 1.47 52.41 -5.26
N ILE A 163 1.51 51.20 -5.82
CA ILE A 163 2.64 50.28 -5.68
C ILE A 163 3.84 50.70 -6.55
N LEU A 164 3.60 51.16 -7.78
CA LEU A 164 4.68 51.57 -8.70
C LEU A 164 5.63 52.66 -8.14
N PRO A 165 5.15 53.77 -7.54
CA PRO A 165 6.04 54.78 -6.98
C PRO A 165 6.79 54.27 -5.76
N ARG A 166 6.16 53.44 -4.91
CA ARG A 166 6.81 52.80 -3.77
C ARG A 166 7.95 51.88 -4.21
N LEU A 167 7.72 51.04 -5.24
CA LEU A 167 8.76 50.20 -5.83
C LEU A 167 9.90 51.03 -6.41
N GLN A 168 9.59 52.12 -7.12
CA GLN A 168 10.60 53.03 -7.64
C GLN A 168 11.47 53.66 -6.53
N GLN A 169 10.87 54.02 -5.40
CA GLN A 169 11.60 54.55 -4.24
C GLN A 169 12.54 53.49 -3.65
N ILE A 170 12.08 52.26 -3.47
CA ILE A 170 12.90 51.14 -2.96
C ILE A 170 14.06 50.84 -3.91
N LEU A 171 13.80 50.80 -5.22
CA LEU A 171 14.83 50.57 -6.23
C LEU A 171 15.87 51.69 -6.25
N THR A 172 15.44 52.95 -6.06
CA THR A 172 16.35 54.10 -6.00
C THR A 172 17.25 54.02 -4.76
N ALA A 173 16.67 53.71 -3.58
CA ALA A 173 17.43 53.55 -2.35
C ALA A 173 18.44 52.40 -2.43
N ARG A 174 18.05 51.28 -3.06
CA ARG A 174 18.93 50.13 -3.33
C ARG A 174 20.08 50.49 -4.26
N LEU A 175 19.79 51.21 -5.34
CA LEU A 175 20.79 51.62 -6.32
C LEU A 175 21.80 52.62 -5.72
N ALA A 176 21.36 53.44 -4.76
CA ALA A 176 22.24 54.36 -4.04
C ALA A 176 23.22 53.64 -3.09
N ILE A 177 22.83 52.47 -2.56
CA ILE A 177 23.67 51.65 -1.68
C ILE A 177 24.56 50.68 -2.48
N ALA A 178 24.11 50.25 -3.66
CA ALA A 178 24.83 49.28 -4.48
C ALA A 178 26.00 49.94 -5.24
N GLU A 179 27.19 49.34 -5.14
CA GLU A 179 28.34 49.73 -5.95
C GLU A 179 28.14 49.26 -7.41
N LEU A 180 27.80 50.20 -8.29
CA LEU A 180 27.67 49.94 -9.72
C LEU A 180 29.06 50.02 -10.39
N PRO A 181 29.42 49.06 -11.27
CA PRO A 181 30.64 49.15 -12.06
C PRO A 181 30.68 50.41 -12.92
N ILE A 182 31.86 51.03 -13.02
CA ILE A 182 32.13 52.29 -13.75
C ILE A 182 31.75 52.18 -15.25
N GLN A 183 31.64 50.96 -15.78
CA GLN A 183 31.26 50.68 -17.17
C GLN A 183 29.78 50.95 -17.48
N ILE A 184 28.91 51.07 -16.46
CA ILE A 184 27.48 51.32 -16.66
C ILE A 184 27.28 52.80 -16.98
N THR A 185 27.01 53.10 -18.25
CA THR A 185 26.92 54.47 -18.75
C THR A 185 25.57 55.12 -18.46
N ASN A 186 24.48 54.33 -18.47
CA ASN A 186 23.13 54.85 -18.28
C ASN A 186 22.31 53.95 -17.36
N VAL A 187 21.83 54.52 -16.26
CA VAL A 187 20.85 53.89 -15.36
C VAL A 187 19.54 54.66 -15.43
N THR A 188 18.45 54.00 -15.80
CA THR A 188 17.12 54.61 -15.83
C THR A 188 16.13 53.77 -15.03
N ILE A 189 15.37 54.41 -14.15
CA ILE A 189 14.34 53.76 -13.35
C ILE A 189 12.98 54.25 -13.87
N LYS A 190 12.16 53.35 -14.39
CA LYS A 190 10.81 53.66 -14.89
C LYS A 190 9.84 52.53 -14.53
N ASN A 191 8.67 52.87 -14.02
CA ASN A 191 7.58 51.94 -13.71
C ASN A 191 8.03 50.73 -12.86
N GLY A 192 8.82 50.96 -11.81
CA GLY A 192 9.30 49.89 -10.93
C GLY A 192 10.31 48.92 -11.57
N ILE A 193 10.93 49.30 -12.68
CA ILE A 193 11.97 48.52 -13.36
C ILE A 193 13.23 49.38 -13.51
N VAL A 194 14.38 48.81 -13.13
CA VAL A 194 15.70 49.40 -13.35
C VAL A 194 16.23 48.91 -14.69
N THR A 195 16.51 49.83 -15.60
CA THR A 195 17.16 49.53 -16.87
C THR A 195 18.60 50.00 -16.80
N LEU A 196 19.54 49.06 -16.78
CA LEU A 196 20.98 49.30 -16.85
C LEU A 196 21.42 49.15 -18.31
N ALA A 197 22.10 50.16 -18.84
CA ALA A 197 22.65 50.13 -20.19
C ALA A 197 24.14 50.49 -20.19
N VAL A 198 24.92 49.61 -20.83
CA VAL A 198 26.34 49.83 -21.16
C VAL A 198 26.44 50.12 -22.65
N HIS A 199 27.14 51.20 -23.01
CA HIS A 199 27.20 51.65 -24.41
C HIS A 199 27.86 50.59 -25.32
N GLY A 200 27.05 49.91 -26.13
CA GLY A 200 27.51 48.97 -27.16
C GLY A 200 27.72 47.52 -26.71
N GLU A 201 27.32 47.14 -25.49
CA GLU A 201 27.48 45.77 -24.96
C GLU A 201 26.17 45.13 -24.49
N PHE A 202 25.40 45.75 -23.59
CA PHE A 202 24.12 45.17 -23.13
C PHE A 202 23.16 46.18 -22.48
N GLU A 203 21.86 45.86 -22.54
CA GLU A 203 20.76 46.49 -21.82
C GLU A 203 20.05 45.42 -20.96
N VAL A 204 20.03 45.59 -19.63
CA VAL A 204 19.40 44.65 -18.69
C VAL A 204 18.28 45.36 -17.93
N LYS A 205 17.11 44.74 -17.89
CA LYS A 205 15.96 45.13 -17.07
C LYS A 205 15.89 44.28 -15.81
N LEU A 206 16.08 44.93 -14.68
CA LEU A 206 16.08 44.34 -13.35
C LEU A 206 14.86 44.81 -12.56
N GLY A 207 14.38 43.97 -11.67
CA GLY A 207 13.59 44.42 -10.54
C GLY A 207 13.58 43.41 -9.41
N ILE A 208 12.66 43.58 -8.48
CA ILE A 208 12.72 42.97 -7.17
C ILE A 208 11.37 42.32 -6.87
N LYS A 209 11.40 41.11 -6.28
CA LYS A 209 10.19 40.37 -5.88
C LYS A 209 9.75 40.63 -4.42
N SER A 210 10.55 41.36 -3.64
CA SER A 210 10.34 41.57 -2.20
C SER A 210 10.89 42.92 -1.70
N ASP A 211 10.18 43.57 -0.78
CA ASP A 211 10.57 44.86 -0.16
C ASP A 211 11.87 44.81 0.68
N ASN A 212 12.49 43.65 0.86
CA ASN A 212 13.74 43.53 1.62
C ASN A 212 14.90 44.25 0.91
N LEU A 213 15.73 44.99 1.67
CA LEU A 213 16.93 45.70 1.20
C LEU A 213 18.15 44.81 0.86
N PHE A 214 18.06 43.49 1.06
CA PHE A 214 19.10 42.51 0.70
C PHE A 214 18.61 41.38 -0.23
N ALA A 215 17.33 41.39 -0.63
CA ALA A 215 16.81 40.45 -1.63
C ALA A 215 17.60 40.51 -2.96
N SER A 216 17.68 39.37 -3.65
CA SER A 216 18.36 39.22 -4.92
C SER A 216 17.66 39.98 -6.05
N TRP A 217 18.47 40.59 -6.93
CA TRP A 217 18.00 41.20 -8.16
C TRP A 217 17.44 40.13 -9.09
N HIS A 218 16.23 40.35 -9.61
CA HIS A 218 15.61 39.50 -10.60
C HIS A 218 15.70 40.13 -11.98
N VAL A 219 16.23 39.36 -12.93
CA VAL A 219 16.35 39.78 -14.32
C VAL A 219 15.03 39.48 -15.04
N TYR A 220 14.35 40.51 -15.52
CA TYR A 220 13.15 40.35 -16.34
C TYR A 220 13.48 40.19 -17.81
N LYS A 221 14.47 40.95 -18.30
CA LYS A 221 14.85 40.95 -19.71
C LYS A 221 16.28 41.42 -19.89
N THR A 222 17.08 40.65 -20.61
CA THR A 222 18.42 41.06 -21.06
C THR A 222 18.43 41.17 -22.57
N LYS A 223 19.02 42.24 -23.09
CA LYS A 223 19.39 42.39 -24.50
C LYS A 223 20.91 42.56 -24.56
N LEU A 224 21.60 41.68 -25.26
CA LEU A 224 23.02 41.87 -25.56
C LEU A 224 23.18 42.52 -26.94
N PHE A 225 24.13 43.44 -27.02
CA PHE A 225 24.65 44.02 -28.25
C PHE A 225 26.04 43.42 -28.47
N LEU A 226 26.15 42.47 -29.41
CA LEU A 226 27.42 41.86 -29.77
C LEU A 226 28.18 42.79 -30.74
N ARG A 227 29.45 43.06 -30.44
CA ARG A 227 30.40 43.67 -31.38
C ARG A 227 31.29 42.55 -31.92
N ASP A 228 31.17 42.25 -33.22
CA ASP A 228 32.08 41.31 -33.90
C ASP A 228 33.51 41.90 -33.91
N PRO A 229 34.55 41.13 -33.56
CA PRO A 229 35.94 41.57 -33.71
C PRO A 229 36.45 41.33 -35.15
N GLU A 230 37.05 42.38 -35.72
CA GLU A 230 37.72 42.52 -37.06
C GLU A 230 36.75 42.64 -38.26
N GLU A 231 36.68 43.72 -39.07
CA GLU A 231 37.74 44.54 -39.70
C GLU A 231 37.41 46.06 -39.75
N PRO A 232 38.42 46.94 -39.90
CA PRO A 232 38.25 48.39 -39.97
C PRO A 232 37.67 48.81 -41.33
N GLY A 233 36.50 49.44 -41.31
CA GLY A 233 35.98 50.18 -42.46
C GLY A 233 34.86 49.50 -43.23
N MET A 234 33.75 49.14 -42.57
CA MET A 234 32.43 49.22 -43.20
C MET A 234 31.33 49.09 -42.14
N GLN A 235 30.46 50.09 -42.04
CA GLN A 235 29.21 50.00 -41.30
C GLN A 235 28.34 48.89 -41.92
N LYS A 236 28.27 47.73 -41.25
CA LYS A 236 27.22 46.75 -41.51
C LYS A 236 26.43 46.51 -40.22
N ASN A 237 25.21 46.99 -40.29
CA ASN A 237 24.19 47.01 -39.26
C ASN A 237 23.61 45.59 -39.11
N ASN A 238 24.30 44.71 -38.39
CA ASN A 238 23.78 43.37 -38.09
C ASN A 238 23.55 43.24 -36.59
N ARG A 239 22.31 43.53 -36.15
CA ARG A 239 21.88 43.40 -34.75
C ARG A 239 21.28 42.01 -34.55
N SER A 240 22.10 41.04 -34.16
CA SER A 240 21.60 39.75 -33.68
C SER A 240 21.00 39.91 -32.27
N HIS A 241 19.69 39.76 -32.16
CA HIS A 241 18.95 39.86 -30.91
C HIS A 241 18.93 38.52 -30.17
N LEU A 242 19.70 38.40 -29.08
CA LEU A 242 19.57 37.30 -28.11
C LEU A 242 18.89 37.83 -26.85
N SER A 243 17.62 37.46 -26.67
CA SER A 243 16.90 37.62 -25.40
C SER A 243 17.00 36.33 -24.60
N ILE A 244 17.92 36.31 -23.63
CA ILE A 244 18.00 35.25 -22.63
C ILE A 244 17.04 35.61 -21.51
N VAL A 245 15.96 34.83 -21.37
CA VAL A 245 15.08 34.85 -20.21
C VAL A 245 15.66 33.85 -19.22
N SER A 246 16.29 34.32 -18.15
CA SER A 246 16.95 33.42 -17.20
C SER A 246 15.94 32.62 -16.38
N PHE A 247 16.30 31.36 -16.17
CA PHE A 247 15.55 30.29 -15.52
C PHE A 247 15.26 30.52 -14.02
N HIS A 248 14.17 29.89 -13.60
CA HIS A 248 13.71 29.74 -12.22
C HIS A 248 14.67 28.86 -11.40
N HIS A 249 15.00 29.30 -10.18
CA HIS A 249 14.98 28.43 -9.00
C HIS A 249 14.29 29.18 -7.86
#